data_AF-A0A922MCN2-F1
#
_entry.id   AF-A0A922MCN2-F1
#
_cell.length_a   1.000
_cell.length_b   1.000
_cell.length_c   1.000
_cell.angle_alpha   90.00
_cell.angle_beta   90.00
_cell.angle_gamma   90.00
#
_symmetry.space_group_name_H-M   'P 1'
#
loop_
_entity.id
_entity.type
_entity.pdbx_description
1 polymer ?
#
loop_
_entity_poly.entity_id
_entity_poly.type
_entity_poly.pdbx_seq_one_letter_code
_entity_poly.pdbx_strand_id
1 'polypeptide(L)'
;MVTNLLALISIIVSVSSSTNIEFCSKDEKSCSEDHNKYSKAIEVSKTNINIWLTESNDWSMQIKEQINTAMNKYVLCKVENCSCHKSVIDEDLAPFKGGITKELFERARMKATKYQIIDGKLYREEDCHFPARCAGVEHYLVPIAAKMPNLELALNTRDWPQINRAWGHPKAPVLSFSKTKDYYDIMYPAWSFWEGGPAISLYPTGIGRGSRTSDERDALILLSRAEPDLVDAQYTKNQAWKSDMDTLYAPPASEVPFEEHCKYKYLFNYRGVAASFRFKHLFLCKSLVFHVGDQWLEFFYPSLKPWVHYVPINPRASQEDIKKLIHFFKEHDDLANEIANRGFQHIWDHLTDKDVKCYWRKLLKKYAKLVTYDVVKDNKLKLIVS
;
A
#
# COMPACT_ATOMS: atom_id res chain seq x y z
N MET A 1 15.41 -67.78 -27.79
CA MET A 1 15.29 -67.16 -29.12
C MET A 1 13.91 -66.54 -29.24
N VAL A 2 13.82 -65.22 -29.17
CA VAL A 2 13.04 -64.29 -30.01
C VAL A 2 13.11 -62.95 -29.28
N THR A 3 14.04 -62.11 -29.74
CA THR A 3 14.18 -60.70 -29.43
C THR A 3 13.07 -59.92 -30.11
N ASN A 4 12.25 -59.17 -29.36
CA ASN A 4 11.37 -58.16 -29.93
C ASN A 4 11.81 -56.77 -29.46
N LEU A 5 12.32 -56.03 -30.43
CA LEU A 5 12.77 -54.66 -30.40
C LEU A 5 11.52 -53.76 -30.41
N LEU A 6 11.25 -53.02 -29.33
CA LEU A 6 10.28 -51.93 -29.32
C LEU A 6 11.05 -50.61 -29.29
N ALA A 7 11.09 -49.96 -30.45
CA ALA A 7 11.63 -48.63 -30.64
C ALA A 7 10.75 -47.60 -29.93
N LEU A 8 11.29 -46.94 -28.90
CA LEU A 8 10.71 -45.74 -28.32
C LEU A 8 10.98 -44.55 -29.26
N ILE A 9 9.94 -44.10 -29.94
CA ILE A 9 9.95 -42.81 -30.65
C ILE A 9 9.73 -41.73 -29.60
N SER A 10 10.80 -41.07 -29.16
CA SER A 10 10.73 -39.82 -28.39
C SER A 10 10.24 -38.70 -29.30
N ILE A 11 8.96 -38.33 -29.18
CA ILE A 11 8.44 -37.08 -29.73
C ILE A 11 8.89 -35.96 -28.79
N ILE A 12 9.97 -35.28 -29.14
CA ILE A 12 10.35 -34.00 -28.53
C ILE A 12 9.36 -32.96 -29.06
N VAL A 13 8.32 -32.66 -28.28
CA VAL A 13 7.53 -31.44 -28.47
C VAL A 13 8.31 -30.32 -27.78
N SER A 14 9.02 -29.52 -28.57
CA SER A 14 9.58 -28.26 -28.13
C SER A 14 8.45 -27.26 -27.89
N VAL A 15 7.96 -27.18 -26.65
CA VAL A 15 7.13 -26.06 -26.21
C VAL A 15 8.06 -24.90 -25.89
N SER A 16 8.37 -24.09 -26.89
CA SER A 16 8.86 -22.74 -26.67
C SER A 16 7.66 -21.82 -26.52
N SER A 17 7.25 -21.54 -25.28
CA SER A 17 6.44 -20.35 -24.99
C SER A 17 7.14 -19.54 -23.91
N SER A 18 7.87 -18.55 -24.39
CA SER A 18 8.43 -17.44 -23.63
C SER A 18 7.35 -16.71 -22.85
N THR A 19 7.31 -16.87 -21.53
CA THR A 19 6.62 -15.95 -20.63
C THR A 19 7.65 -15.33 -19.68
N ASN A 20 8.49 -14.46 -20.23
CA ASN A 20 9.20 -13.47 -19.42
C ASN A 20 8.23 -12.32 -19.20
N ILE A 21 7.48 -12.37 -18.09
CA ILE A 21 6.77 -11.21 -17.57
C ILE A 21 7.56 -10.77 -16.35
N GLU A 22 8.61 -9.98 -16.60
CA GLU A 22 9.43 -9.34 -15.58
C GLU A 22 8.66 -8.17 -14.96
N PHE A 23 8.75 -8.05 -13.63
CA PHE A 23 8.26 -6.88 -12.91
C PHE A 23 9.09 -5.66 -13.32
N CYS A 24 8.47 -4.49 -13.48
CA CYS A 24 9.20 -3.26 -13.72
C CYS A 24 10.14 -3.00 -12.53
N SER A 25 11.42 -3.30 -12.70
CA SER A 25 12.48 -2.97 -11.76
C SER A 25 13.30 -1.83 -12.32
N LYS A 26 13.59 -0.85 -11.44
CA LYS A 26 14.49 0.27 -11.78
C LYS A 26 15.91 -0.23 -12.11
N ASP A 27 16.27 -1.41 -11.61
CA ASP A 27 17.59 -2.01 -11.80
C ASP A 27 17.73 -2.75 -13.14
N GLU A 28 16.63 -3.09 -13.82
CA GLU A 28 16.65 -3.87 -15.08
C GLU A 28 16.36 -3.06 -16.35
N LYS A 29 15.95 -1.79 -16.25
CA LYS A 29 15.62 -0.90 -17.39
C LYS A 29 14.64 -1.48 -18.43
N SER A 30 13.99 -2.61 -18.18
CA SER A 30 12.98 -3.22 -19.05
C SER A 30 11.58 -2.88 -18.56
N CYS A 31 11.03 -1.75 -19.01
CA CYS A 31 9.58 -1.56 -19.00
C CYS A 31 9.14 -1.47 -20.45
N SER A 32 8.60 -2.56 -21.00
CA SER A 32 8.05 -2.56 -22.35
C SER A 32 6.79 -1.67 -22.40
N GLU A 33 6.57 -0.98 -23.51
CA GLU A 33 5.36 -0.14 -23.73
C GLU A 33 4.07 -0.97 -23.76
N ASP A 34 4.17 -2.30 -23.88
CA ASP A 34 3.05 -3.26 -23.92
C ASP A 34 2.26 -3.34 -22.60
N HIS A 35 2.78 -2.76 -21.50
CA HIS A 35 2.08 -2.66 -20.23
C HIS A 35 1.19 -1.41 -20.11
N ASN A 36 1.16 -0.53 -21.11
CA ASN A 36 0.31 0.66 -21.13
C ASN A 36 -0.99 0.39 -21.92
N LYS A 37 -2.12 0.22 -21.21
CA LYS A 37 -3.43 -0.03 -21.84
C LYS A 37 -4.10 1.19 -22.47
N TYR A 38 -3.53 2.38 -22.32
CA TYR A 38 -4.02 3.58 -22.99
C TYR A 38 -3.52 3.71 -24.45
N SER A 39 -2.77 2.72 -24.96
CA SER A 39 -2.23 2.72 -26.34
C SER A 39 -3.14 2.09 -27.41
N LYS A 40 -4.29 1.48 -27.05
CA LYS A 40 -5.23 0.90 -28.04
C LYS A 40 -6.46 1.80 -28.22
N ALA A 41 -6.48 2.51 -29.36
CA ALA A 41 -7.58 3.36 -29.80
C ALA A 41 -8.91 2.59 -29.94
N ILE A 42 -10.03 3.24 -29.60
CA ILE A 42 -11.39 2.76 -29.89
C ILE A 42 -12.18 3.88 -30.58
N GLU A 43 -12.72 3.54 -31.75
CA GLU A 43 -13.76 4.29 -32.46
C GLU A 43 -15.06 4.34 -31.65
N VAL A 44 -15.58 5.55 -31.41
CA VAL A 44 -16.83 5.75 -30.66
C VAL A 44 -18.00 5.89 -31.62
N SER A 45 -18.90 4.90 -31.60
CA SER A 45 -20.25 4.97 -32.16
C SER A 45 -21.15 5.83 -31.25
N LYS A 46 -21.83 6.82 -31.83
CA LYS A 46 -22.75 7.73 -31.13
C LYS A 46 -24.19 7.26 -31.28
N THR A 47 -24.93 7.11 -30.17
CA THR A 47 -26.39 7.32 -30.20
C THR A 47 -27.00 7.76 -28.86
N ASN A 48 -27.70 8.89 -28.93
CA ASN A 48 -28.88 9.38 -28.20
C ASN A 48 -28.95 9.40 -26.66
N ILE A 49 -28.68 10.58 -26.08
CA ILE A 49 -29.11 10.97 -24.72
C ILE A 49 -29.49 12.46 -24.76
N ASN A 50 -30.75 12.83 -24.54
CA ASN A 50 -31.17 14.25 -24.55
C ASN A 50 -32.07 14.67 -23.37
N ILE A 51 -31.99 13.99 -22.23
CA ILE A 51 -32.63 14.44 -20.97
C ILE A 51 -31.65 14.42 -19.77
N TRP A 52 -30.54 13.67 -19.84
CA TRP A 52 -29.49 13.59 -18.79
C TRP A 52 -28.34 14.60 -18.93
N LEU A 53 -28.32 15.41 -20.00
CA LEU A 53 -27.13 16.20 -20.37
C LEU A 53 -26.85 17.39 -19.44
N THR A 54 -27.86 18.00 -18.82
CA THR A 54 -27.66 19.22 -18.02
C THR A 54 -27.03 18.94 -16.65
N GLU A 55 -27.52 17.95 -15.91
CA GLU A 55 -26.91 17.53 -14.63
C GLU A 55 -25.56 16.82 -14.84
N SER A 56 -25.43 16.01 -15.89
CA SER A 56 -24.17 15.39 -16.28
C SER A 56 -23.09 16.42 -16.60
N ASN A 57 -23.46 17.55 -17.23
CA ASN A 57 -22.53 18.61 -17.56
C ASN A 57 -22.06 19.37 -16.30
N ASP A 58 -22.96 19.66 -15.34
CA ASP A 58 -22.59 20.36 -14.10
C ASP A 58 -21.65 19.52 -13.21
N TRP A 59 -22.00 18.26 -12.95
CA TRP A 59 -21.13 17.39 -12.14
C TRP A 59 -19.79 17.10 -12.83
N SER A 60 -19.78 16.90 -14.15
CA SER A 60 -18.53 16.72 -14.90
C SER A 60 -17.64 17.96 -14.84
N MET A 61 -18.21 19.17 -14.90
CA MET A 61 -17.47 20.43 -14.70
C MET A 61 -16.89 20.49 -13.29
N GLN A 62 -17.63 20.10 -12.25
CA GLN A 62 -17.15 20.08 -10.87
C GLN A 62 -15.95 19.14 -10.68
N ILE A 63 -15.96 17.96 -11.31
CA ILE A 63 -14.80 17.04 -11.25
C ILE A 63 -13.59 17.66 -11.96
N LYS A 64 -13.76 18.26 -13.14
CA LYS A 64 -12.68 18.94 -13.86
C LYS A 64 -12.12 20.12 -13.07
N GLU A 65 -12.98 20.91 -12.41
CA GLU A 65 -12.57 22.01 -11.55
C GLU A 65 -11.77 21.53 -10.33
N GLN A 66 -12.19 20.42 -9.70
CA GLN A 66 -11.42 19.80 -8.61
C GLN A 66 -10.03 19.35 -9.07
N ILE A 67 -9.95 18.73 -10.25
CA ILE A 67 -8.66 18.32 -10.85
C ILE A 67 -7.77 19.53 -11.13
N ASN A 68 -8.31 20.57 -11.80
CA ASN A 68 -7.58 21.80 -12.09
C ASN A 68 -7.09 22.49 -10.81
N THR A 69 -7.96 22.56 -9.80
CA THR A 69 -7.60 23.12 -8.48
C THR A 69 -6.50 22.33 -7.80
N ALA A 70 -6.55 21.00 -7.86
CA ALA A 70 -5.53 20.13 -7.29
C ALA A 70 -4.19 20.29 -8.02
N MET A 71 -4.20 20.34 -9.35
CA MET A 71 -3.02 20.55 -10.18
C MET A 71 -2.38 21.93 -9.95
N ASN A 72 -3.17 23.00 -9.84
CA ASN A 72 -2.66 24.34 -9.56
C ASN A 72 -2.01 24.47 -8.17
N LYS A 73 -2.46 23.67 -7.20
CA LYS A 73 -1.88 23.62 -5.85
C LYS A 73 -0.75 22.60 -5.72
N TYR A 74 -0.57 21.73 -6.71
CA TYR A 74 0.38 20.63 -6.63
C TYR A 74 1.81 21.14 -6.70
N VAL A 75 2.62 20.70 -5.73
CA VAL A 75 4.05 20.91 -5.72
C VAL A 75 4.72 19.55 -5.77
N LEU A 76 5.51 19.32 -6.82
CA LEU A 76 6.28 18.09 -6.98
C LEU A 76 7.23 17.92 -5.80
N CYS A 77 7.29 16.72 -5.25
CA CYS A 77 8.19 16.46 -4.14
C CYS A 77 9.64 16.28 -4.63
N LYS A 78 10.59 16.71 -3.80
CA LYS A 78 12.02 16.63 -4.15
C LYS A 78 12.54 15.20 -3.97
N VAL A 79 13.12 14.63 -5.03
CA VAL A 79 13.81 13.32 -5.00
C VAL A 79 15.05 13.38 -4.10
N GLU A 80 15.74 14.52 -4.09
CA GLU A 80 17.01 14.68 -3.41
C GLU A 80 16.90 14.42 -1.91
N ASN A 81 17.90 13.69 -1.41
CA ASN A 81 18.04 13.31 -0.02
C ASN A 81 16.82 12.60 0.55
N CYS A 82 15.91 12.03 -0.25
CA CYS A 82 14.65 11.39 0.20
C CYS A 82 13.86 12.35 1.09
N SER A 83 13.66 13.57 0.60
CA SER A 83 12.97 14.64 1.31
C SER A 83 11.45 14.64 1.08
N CYS A 84 10.97 13.91 0.06
CA CYS A 84 9.54 13.78 -0.28
C CYS A 84 8.64 13.47 0.93
N HIS A 85 9.08 12.55 1.80
CA HIS A 85 8.30 12.08 2.96
C HIS A 85 8.77 12.67 4.29
N LYS A 86 9.66 13.67 4.28
CA LYS A 86 10.29 14.22 5.49
C LYS A 86 9.26 14.85 6.45
N SER A 87 8.23 15.51 5.90
CA SER A 87 7.20 16.19 6.71
C SER A 87 6.48 15.21 7.64
N VAL A 88 6.24 13.98 7.19
CA VAL A 88 5.59 12.93 7.99
C VAL A 88 6.41 12.61 9.24
N ILE A 89 7.73 12.49 9.11
CA ILE A 89 8.62 12.29 10.27
C ILE A 89 8.55 13.50 11.22
N ASP A 90 8.54 14.72 10.66
CA ASP A 90 8.49 15.94 11.46
C ASP A 90 7.17 16.08 12.24
N GLU A 91 6.05 15.75 11.60
CA GLU A 91 4.71 15.75 12.21
C GLU A 91 4.58 14.65 13.27
N ASP A 92 5.04 13.44 12.98
CA ASP A 92 4.94 12.30 13.90
C ASP A 92 5.81 12.46 15.15
N LEU A 93 6.96 13.11 15.02
CA LEU A 93 7.86 13.38 16.14
C LEU A 93 7.53 14.69 16.87
N ALA A 94 6.68 15.56 16.32
CA ALA A 94 6.33 16.85 16.92
C ALA A 94 5.79 16.74 18.37
N PRO A 95 4.94 15.76 18.73
CA PRO A 95 4.45 15.60 20.11
C PRO A 95 5.55 15.31 21.15
N PHE A 96 6.72 14.87 20.69
CA PHE A 96 7.85 14.43 21.51
C PHE A 96 9.02 15.43 21.53
N LYS A 97 8.84 16.65 20.98
CA LYS A 97 9.86 17.71 20.96
C LYS A 97 10.42 18.08 22.35
N GLY A 98 9.64 17.88 23.42
CA GLY A 98 10.07 18.10 24.80
C GLY A 98 10.98 17.00 25.38
N GLY A 99 11.30 15.98 24.59
CA GLY A 99 12.09 14.83 25.02
C GLY A 99 11.26 13.57 25.24
N ILE A 100 11.89 12.42 25.00
CA ILE A 100 11.43 11.07 25.29
C ILE A 100 12.20 10.63 26.53
N THR A 101 11.52 10.65 27.68
CA THR A 101 12.06 10.16 28.95
C THR A 101 11.93 8.65 29.04
N LYS A 102 12.62 8.03 30.01
CA LYS A 102 12.55 6.59 30.24
C LYS A 102 11.13 6.14 30.56
N GLU A 103 10.39 6.91 31.36
CA GLU A 103 9.00 6.63 31.75
C GLU A 103 8.05 6.73 30.55
N LEU A 104 8.36 7.61 29.59
CA LEU A 104 7.58 7.72 28.35
C LEU A 104 7.82 6.50 27.46
N PHE A 105 9.07 6.03 27.38
CA PHE A 105 9.43 4.84 26.64
C PHE A 105 8.82 3.57 27.25
N GLU A 106 8.87 3.40 28.58
CA GLU A 106 8.29 2.21 29.23
C GLU A 106 6.77 2.10 28.99
N ARG A 107 6.06 3.24 28.89
CA ARG A 107 4.65 3.25 28.45
C ARG A 107 4.46 2.74 27.03
N ALA A 108 5.35 3.12 26.11
CA ALA A 108 5.30 2.65 24.72
C ALA A 108 5.62 1.14 24.64
N ARG A 109 6.63 0.68 25.39
CA ARG A 109 7.04 -0.73 25.45
C ARG A 109 5.86 -1.65 25.78
N MET A 110 4.97 -1.26 26.68
CA MET A 110 3.81 -2.09 27.06
C MET A 110 2.87 -2.45 25.90
N LYS A 111 3.00 -1.77 24.74
CA LYS A 111 2.12 -1.94 23.58
C LYS A 111 2.84 -2.46 22.34
N ALA A 112 4.13 -2.78 22.44
CA ALA A 112 4.98 -2.96 21.27
C ALA A 112 6.20 -3.83 21.56
N THR A 113 6.80 -4.40 20.52
CA THR A 113 8.02 -5.19 20.65
C THR A 113 9.22 -4.28 20.92
N LYS A 114 9.96 -4.53 22.00
CA LYS A 114 11.17 -3.77 22.35
C LYS A 114 12.34 -4.15 21.44
N TYR A 115 12.96 -3.13 20.84
CA TYR A 115 14.26 -3.20 20.20
C TYR A 115 15.25 -2.26 20.89
N GLN A 116 16.54 -2.60 20.84
CA GLN A 116 17.64 -1.72 21.19
C GLN A 116 18.69 -1.74 20.08
N ILE A 117 19.27 -0.59 19.77
CA ILE A 117 20.56 -0.52 19.10
C ILE A 117 21.58 -0.17 20.16
N ILE A 118 22.59 -1.01 20.34
CA ILE A 118 23.70 -0.80 21.27
C ILE A 118 25.01 -1.09 20.54
N ASP A 119 25.92 -0.11 20.54
CA ASP A 119 27.25 -0.20 19.94
C ASP A 119 27.19 -0.71 18.48
N GLY A 120 26.25 -0.14 17.71
CA GLY A 120 26.06 -0.47 16.31
C GLY A 120 25.37 -1.81 16.02
N LYS A 121 24.91 -2.54 17.04
CA LYS A 121 24.24 -3.84 16.91
C LYS A 121 22.77 -3.77 17.30
N LEU A 122 21.92 -4.49 16.58
CA LEU A 122 20.49 -4.57 16.84
C LEU A 122 20.17 -5.71 17.81
N TYR A 123 19.36 -5.42 18.82
CA TYR A 123 18.83 -6.37 19.78
C TYR A 123 17.32 -6.25 19.84
N ARG A 124 16.65 -7.36 20.16
CA ARG A 124 15.19 -7.44 20.31
C ARG A 124 14.83 -8.35 21.46
N GLU A 125 13.69 -8.13 22.10
CA GLU A 125 13.15 -9.13 23.01
C GLU A 125 12.80 -10.43 22.27
N GLU A 126 12.80 -11.54 23.01
CA GLU A 126 12.64 -12.87 22.43
C GLU A 126 11.33 -12.97 21.65
N ASP A 127 10.24 -12.56 22.30
CA ASP A 127 8.89 -12.62 21.80
C ASP A 127 8.62 -11.54 20.75
N CYS A 128 8.45 -11.98 19.51
CA CYS A 128 7.81 -11.17 18.48
C CYS A 128 6.45 -11.77 18.13
N HIS A 129 5.38 -10.99 18.31
CA HIS A 129 4.01 -11.43 18.03
C HIS A 129 3.80 -11.94 16.60
N PHE A 130 4.54 -11.38 15.64
CA PHE A 130 4.50 -11.78 14.23
C PHE A 130 5.93 -11.92 13.69
N PRO A 131 6.56 -13.10 13.81
CA PRO A 131 7.98 -13.29 13.50
C PRO A 131 8.39 -12.80 12.10
N ALA A 132 7.62 -13.12 11.06
CA ALA A 132 7.89 -12.66 9.69
C ALA A 132 7.81 -11.12 9.54
N ARG A 133 6.95 -10.45 10.33
CA ARG A 133 6.89 -8.97 10.33
C ARG A 133 8.11 -8.37 11.01
N CYS A 134 8.60 -9.00 12.08
CA CYS A 134 9.86 -8.59 12.70
C CYS A 134 11.03 -8.76 11.73
N ALA A 135 11.14 -9.89 11.04
CA ALA A 135 12.19 -10.12 10.06
C ALA A 135 12.17 -9.09 8.91
N GLY A 136 10.98 -8.72 8.39
CA GLY A 136 10.83 -7.63 7.42
C GLY A 136 11.31 -6.25 7.91
N VAL A 137 11.13 -5.96 9.20
CA VAL A 137 11.68 -4.74 9.82
C VAL A 137 13.18 -4.84 10.04
N GLU A 138 13.65 -5.99 10.51
CA GLU A 138 15.05 -6.27 10.85
C GLU A 138 15.95 -6.18 9.62
N HIS A 139 15.46 -6.57 8.43
CA HIS A 139 16.13 -6.33 7.14
C HIS A 139 16.61 -4.88 6.98
N TYR A 140 15.82 -3.91 7.41
CA TYR A 140 16.18 -2.49 7.35
C TYR A 140 16.97 -2.04 8.58
N LEU A 141 16.60 -2.49 9.78
CA LEU A 141 17.22 -2.01 11.02
C LEU A 141 18.66 -2.47 11.20
N VAL A 142 18.98 -3.73 10.86
CA VAL A 142 20.33 -4.30 11.03
C VAL A 142 21.41 -3.49 10.30
N PRO A 143 21.31 -3.21 8.98
CA PRO A 143 22.34 -2.41 8.30
C PRO A 143 22.37 -0.94 8.73
N ILE A 144 21.28 -0.42 9.31
CA ILE A 144 21.21 0.95 9.82
C ILE A 144 21.86 1.06 11.21
N ALA A 145 21.80 0.00 12.02
CA ALA A 145 22.27 -0.01 13.42
C ALA A 145 23.71 0.50 13.56
N ALA A 146 24.62 0.08 12.68
CA ALA A 146 26.03 0.49 12.69
C ALA A 146 26.26 2.02 12.56
N LYS A 147 25.24 2.77 12.14
CA LYS A 147 25.30 4.23 11.92
C LYS A 147 24.41 5.01 12.89
N MET A 148 23.88 4.35 13.92
CA MET A 148 22.99 4.93 14.93
C MET A 148 23.68 5.02 16.29
N PRO A 149 23.35 6.02 17.11
CA PRO A 149 23.72 6.00 18.53
C PRO A 149 22.95 4.90 19.27
N ASN A 150 23.33 4.68 20.53
CA ASN A 150 22.55 3.81 21.41
C ASN A 150 21.13 4.35 21.55
N LEU A 151 20.12 3.54 21.23
CA LEU A 151 18.72 3.94 21.23
C LEU A 151 17.81 2.74 21.50
N GLU A 152 16.63 2.98 22.05
CA GLU A 152 15.59 1.95 22.22
C GLU A 152 14.28 2.34 21.52
N LEU A 153 13.62 1.34 20.93
CA LEU A 153 12.43 1.47 20.10
C LEU A 153 11.32 0.55 20.64
N ALA A 154 10.10 1.07 20.63
CA ALA A 154 8.88 0.32 20.92
C ALA A 154 8.12 0.14 19.60
N LEU A 155 8.30 -1.00 18.94
CA LEU A 155 7.82 -1.26 17.58
C LEU A 155 6.61 -2.19 17.56
N ASN A 156 5.45 -1.66 17.16
CA ASN A 156 4.20 -2.40 17.04
C ASN A 156 4.12 -3.10 15.68
N THR A 157 4.09 -4.43 15.70
CA THR A 157 3.93 -5.27 14.51
C THR A 157 2.49 -5.68 14.21
N ARG A 158 1.50 -5.19 14.99
CA ARG A 158 0.07 -5.42 14.74
C ARG A 158 -0.45 -4.48 13.64
N ASP A 159 -1.61 -4.80 13.09
CA ASP A 159 -2.23 -3.96 12.06
C ASP A 159 -2.73 -2.62 12.64
N TRP A 160 -3.30 -2.63 13.84
CA TRP A 160 -3.92 -1.45 14.45
C TRP A 160 -2.91 -0.62 15.26
N PRO A 161 -2.92 0.72 15.17
CA PRO A 161 -2.09 1.61 15.99
C PRO A 161 -2.50 1.59 17.47
N GLN A 162 -1.61 2.04 18.38
CA GLN A 162 -1.76 1.76 19.81
C GLN A 162 -2.18 2.98 20.65
N ILE A 163 -1.75 4.19 20.29
CA ILE A 163 -1.84 5.36 21.17
C ILE A 163 -2.86 6.37 20.63
N ASN A 164 -4.14 6.09 20.85
CA ASN A 164 -5.25 6.94 20.43
C ASN A 164 -5.45 8.15 21.37
N ARG A 165 -5.23 9.37 20.86
CA ARG A 165 -5.39 10.60 21.63
C ARG A 165 -6.85 10.96 21.92
N ALA A 166 -7.78 10.56 21.04
CA ALA A 166 -9.20 10.80 21.21
C ALA A 166 -9.81 9.93 22.33
N TRP A 167 -9.17 8.80 22.65
CA TRP A 167 -9.56 7.93 23.77
C TRP A 167 -8.89 8.30 25.10
N GLY A 168 -8.15 9.42 25.14
CA GLY A 168 -7.46 9.87 26.33
C GLY A 168 -6.18 9.09 26.65
N HIS A 169 -5.62 8.31 25.71
CA HIS A 169 -4.34 7.66 25.95
C HIS A 169 -3.24 8.73 26.14
N PRO A 170 -2.41 8.61 27.20
CA PRO A 170 -1.26 9.49 27.35
C PRO A 170 -0.28 9.24 26.18
N LYS A 171 0.31 10.32 25.65
CA LYS A 171 1.30 10.20 24.56
C LYS A 171 2.41 9.20 24.92
N ALA A 172 2.80 8.38 23.95
CA ALA A 172 3.89 7.41 24.08
C ALA A 172 4.48 7.14 22.68
N PRO A 173 5.81 7.02 22.52
CA PRO A 173 6.47 6.90 21.22
C PRO A 173 6.43 5.46 20.68
N VAL A 174 5.24 4.95 20.36
CA VAL A 174 5.08 3.66 19.67
C VAL A 174 5.26 3.85 18.17
N LEU A 175 6.08 3.02 17.54
CA LEU A 175 6.20 2.97 16.09
C LEU A 175 5.17 1.98 15.53
N SER A 176 4.29 2.44 14.63
CA SER A 176 3.28 1.60 13.94
C SER A 176 3.31 1.87 12.44
N PHE A 177 3.05 0.88 11.59
CA PHE A 177 3.15 1.09 10.13
C PHE A 177 2.05 2.02 9.58
N SER A 178 0.87 2.01 10.22
CA SER A 178 -0.31 2.76 9.79
C SER A 178 -1.02 3.43 10.95
N LYS A 179 -1.64 4.57 10.67
CA LYS A 179 -2.47 5.31 11.63
C LYS A 179 -3.49 6.22 10.94
N THR A 180 -4.41 6.75 11.74
CA THR A 180 -5.17 7.95 11.41
C THR A 180 -4.61 9.17 12.14
N LYS A 181 -5.17 10.36 11.87
CA LYS A 181 -4.81 11.57 12.60
C LYS A 181 -4.93 11.41 14.12
N ASP A 182 -5.85 10.57 14.61
CA ASP A 182 -6.17 10.46 16.04
C ASP A 182 -5.13 9.70 16.86
N TYR A 183 -4.04 9.22 16.25
CA TYR A 183 -3.02 8.45 16.94
C TYR A 183 -1.69 9.21 17.06
N TYR A 184 -1.05 9.05 18.22
CA TYR A 184 0.31 9.54 18.47
C TYR A 184 1.39 8.63 17.87
N ASP A 185 1.03 7.44 17.41
CA ASP A 185 1.96 6.48 16.81
C ASP A 185 2.84 7.15 15.75
N ILE A 186 4.10 6.74 15.68
CA ILE A 186 5.08 7.24 14.72
C ILE A 186 5.12 6.28 13.55
N MET A 187 4.82 6.75 12.34
CA MET A 187 4.78 5.89 11.17
C MET A 187 6.18 5.42 10.79
N TYR A 188 6.27 4.15 10.41
CA TYR A 188 7.47 3.56 9.84
C TYR A 188 7.13 2.77 8.55
N PRO A 189 8.08 2.61 7.62
CA PRO A 189 7.86 1.78 6.43
C PRO A 189 7.56 0.33 6.79
N ALA A 190 6.39 -0.16 6.40
CA ALA A 190 5.90 -1.47 6.79
C ALA A 190 6.91 -2.60 6.47
N TRP A 191 6.86 -3.67 7.27
CA TRP A 191 7.62 -4.90 7.03
C TRP A 191 7.47 -5.43 5.60
N SER A 192 6.28 -5.27 5.00
CA SER A 192 5.92 -5.78 3.66
C SER A 192 6.65 -5.14 2.48
N PHE A 193 7.53 -4.17 2.71
CA PHE A 193 8.52 -3.76 1.69
C PHE A 193 9.63 -4.80 1.48
N TRP A 194 9.84 -5.69 2.46
CA TRP A 194 10.72 -6.84 2.35
C TRP A 194 9.94 -8.16 2.50
N GLU A 195 9.32 -8.40 3.65
CA GLU A 195 8.55 -9.63 3.92
C GLU A 195 7.49 -9.48 5.03
N GLY A 196 6.75 -10.55 5.34
CA GLY A 196 5.74 -10.55 6.40
C GLY A 196 4.42 -9.88 6.03
N GLY A 197 4.19 -9.65 4.73
CA GLY A 197 2.86 -9.30 4.20
C GLY A 197 1.84 -10.44 4.39
N PRO A 198 0.57 -10.23 4.00
CA PRO A 198 -0.44 -11.28 4.03
C PRO A 198 0.03 -12.52 3.25
N ALA A 199 -0.05 -13.71 3.86
CA ALA A 199 0.22 -14.95 3.16
C ALA A 199 -0.93 -15.24 2.18
N ILE A 200 -0.62 -15.28 0.89
CA ILE A 200 -1.55 -15.53 -0.21
C ILE A 200 -1.10 -16.78 -0.99
N SER A 201 -2.06 -17.56 -1.48
CA SER A 201 -1.86 -18.63 -2.45
C SER A 201 -1.59 -18.05 -3.85
N LEU A 202 -0.56 -18.57 -4.52
CA LEU A 202 -0.05 -18.04 -5.79
C LEU A 202 -0.93 -18.47 -7.00
N TYR A 203 -1.50 -17.49 -7.73
CA TYR A 203 -2.12 -17.51 -9.11
C TYR A 203 -3.56 -18.07 -9.30
N PRO A 204 -4.34 -17.77 -10.38
CA PRO A 204 -4.46 -16.59 -11.30
C PRO A 204 -5.91 -15.99 -11.48
N THR A 205 -6.01 -14.76 -12.06
CA THR A 205 -7.13 -14.02 -12.76
C THR A 205 -8.11 -13.03 -12.05
N GLY A 206 -7.93 -11.71 -12.30
CA GLY A 206 -8.96 -10.62 -12.42
C GLY A 206 -9.59 -9.86 -11.22
N ILE A 207 -9.77 -8.52 -11.31
CA ILE A 207 -10.05 -7.41 -10.33
C ILE A 207 -10.89 -7.65 -9.04
N GLY A 208 -10.63 -6.81 -8.02
CA GLY A 208 -11.50 -6.56 -6.83
C GLY A 208 -11.30 -7.59 -5.72
N ARG A 209 -10.28 -8.40 -5.93
CA ARG A 209 -9.92 -9.55 -5.12
C ARG A 209 -9.22 -9.09 -3.88
N GLY A 210 -10.01 -8.93 -2.86
CA GLY A 210 -9.56 -8.85 -1.49
C GLY A 210 -10.59 -9.55 -0.63
N SER A 211 -10.22 -9.89 0.59
CA SER A 211 -11.19 -10.34 1.57
C SER A 211 -11.95 -9.15 2.16
N ARG A 212 -13.08 -9.43 2.82
CA ARG A 212 -13.94 -8.45 3.48
C ARG A 212 -13.35 -7.98 4.82
N THR A 213 -12.23 -7.26 4.76
CA THR A 213 -11.57 -6.68 5.96
C THR A 213 -12.17 -5.33 6.38
N SER A 214 -13.12 -4.81 5.62
CA SER A 214 -13.88 -3.58 5.87
C SER A 214 -15.18 -3.66 5.07
N ASP A 215 -16.28 -3.21 5.67
CA ASP A 215 -17.60 -3.07 5.04
C ASP A 215 -17.66 -1.93 4.01
N GLU A 216 -16.73 -0.97 4.06
CA GLU A 216 -16.59 0.08 3.02
C GLU A 216 -16.38 -0.49 1.61
N ARG A 217 -15.97 -1.75 1.49
CA ARG A 217 -15.78 -2.45 0.21
C ARG A 217 -17.09 -2.95 -0.39
N ASP A 218 -18.15 -3.07 0.40
CA ASP A 218 -19.38 -3.77 0.01
C ASP A 218 -20.06 -3.11 -1.20
N ALA A 219 -20.07 -1.78 -1.29
CA ALA A 219 -20.71 -1.06 -2.38
C ALA A 219 -20.16 -1.47 -3.76
N LEU A 220 -18.83 -1.61 -3.89
CA LEU A 220 -18.22 -2.02 -5.16
C LEU A 220 -18.53 -3.48 -5.51
N ILE A 221 -18.57 -4.36 -4.51
CA ILE A 221 -18.90 -5.78 -4.69
C ILE A 221 -20.36 -5.94 -5.13
N LEU A 222 -21.27 -5.18 -4.52
CA LEU A 222 -22.68 -5.17 -4.89
C LEU A 222 -22.90 -4.57 -6.29
N LEU A 223 -22.16 -3.50 -6.64
CA LEU A 223 -22.17 -2.95 -7.99
C LEU A 223 -21.68 -3.98 -9.03
N SER A 224 -20.60 -4.71 -8.75
CA SER A 224 -20.11 -5.76 -9.64
C SER A 224 -21.12 -6.89 -9.86
N ARG A 225 -21.92 -7.24 -8.84
CA ARG A 225 -22.99 -8.23 -8.99
C ARG A 225 -24.14 -7.72 -9.84
N ALA A 226 -24.47 -6.43 -9.72
CA ALA A 226 -25.54 -5.80 -10.48
C ALA A 226 -25.14 -5.53 -11.94
N GLU A 227 -23.90 -5.10 -12.16
CA GLU A 227 -23.37 -4.67 -13.47
C GLU A 227 -21.97 -5.28 -13.71
N PRO A 228 -21.88 -6.60 -13.96
CA PRO A 228 -20.60 -7.30 -14.12
C PRO A 228 -19.80 -6.84 -15.34
N ASP A 229 -20.46 -6.31 -16.37
CA ASP A 229 -19.81 -5.72 -17.55
C ASP A 229 -19.13 -4.37 -17.24
N LEU A 230 -19.52 -3.71 -16.15
CA LEU A 230 -18.95 -2.44 -15.71
C LEU A 230 -17.84 -2.63 -14.68
N VAL A 231 -18.06 -3.53 -13.71
CA VAL A 231 -17.15 -3.78 -12.59
C VAL A 231 -16.96 -5.27 -12.38
N ASP A 232 -15.70 -5.71 -12.34
CA ASP A 232 -15.29 -7.03 -11.87
C ASP A 232 -14.75 -6.88 -10.43
N ALA A 233 -15.52 -7.28 -9.42
CA ALA A 233 -15.08 -7.25 -8.04
C ALA A 233 -15.80 -8.29 -7.18
N GLN A 234 -15.04 -9.21 -6.58
CA GLN A 234 -15.62 -10.21 -5.67
C GLN A 234 -14.68 -10.53 -4.50
N TYR A 235 -15.29 -10.92 -3.37
CA TYR A 235 -14.56 -11.21 -2.14
C TYR A 235 -13.79 -12.54 -2.20
N THR A 236 -12.53 -12.51 -1.75
CA THR A 236 -11.73 -13.71 -1.48
C THR A 236 -11.86 -14.13 0.00
N LYS A 237 -11.42 -15.35 0.31
CA LYS A 237 -11.35 -15.84 1.70
C LYS A 237 -10.06 -15.37 2.37
N ASN A 238 -10.13 -14.96 3.63
CA ASN A 238 -8.93 -14.77 4.47
C ASN A 238 -8.86 -15.81 5.59
N GLN A 239 -7.75 -15.83 6.31
CA GLN A 239 -7.50 -16.77 7.41
C GLN A 239 -8.48 -16.60 8.60
N ALA A 240 -9.17 -15.46 8.68
CA ALA A 240 -10.13 -15.15 9.74
C ALA A 240 -11.60 -15.32 9.31
N TRP A 241 -11.86 -15.94 8.15
CA TRP A 241 -13.21 -16.20 7.65
C TRP A 241 -13.99 -17.10 8.60
N LYS A 242 -15.23 -16.72 8.91
CA LYS A 242 -16.10 -17.43 9.87
C LYS A 242 -17.39 -17.93 9.24
N SER A 243 -17.93 -17.22 8.25
CA SER A 243 -19.22 -17.57 7.65
C SER A 243 -19.38 -16.98 6.24
N ASP A 244 -20.40 -17.44 5.51
CA ASP A 244 -20.74 -16.93 4.17
C ASP A 244 -21.04 -15.42 4.17
N MET A 245 -21.38 -14.82 5.31
CA MET A 245 -21.53 -13.37 5.43
C MET A 245 -20.23 -12.62 5.10
N ASP A 246 -19.06 -13.23 5.34
CA ASP A 246 -17.75 -12.63 5.04
C ASP A 246 -17.47 -12.51 3.53
N THR A 247 -18.28 -13.16 2.69
CA THR A 247 -18.26 -13.01 1.23
C THR A 247 -19.61 -12.49 0.70
N LEU A 248 -20.43 -11.89 1.58
CA LEU A 248 -21.80 -11.45 1.29
C LEU A 248 -22.61 -12.56 0.60
N TYR A 249 -22.53 -13.78 1.12
CA TYR A 249 -23.26 -14.97 0.69
C TYR A 249 -22.97 -15.44 -0.74
N ALA A 250 -21.87 -14.99 -1.35
CA ALA A 250 -21.37 -15.53 -2.61
C ALA A 250 -20.22 -16.52 -2.36
N PRO A 251 -19.99 -17.49 -3.26
CA PRO A 251 -18.79 -18.33 -3.20
C PRO A 251 -17.51 -17.47 -3.16
N PRO A 252 -16.52 -17.81 -2.32
CA PRO A 252 -15.27 -17.07 -2.25
C PRO A 252 -14.55 -17.17 -3.59
N ALA A 253 -14.11 -16.04 -4.10
CA ALA A 253 -13.31 -16.00 -5.33
C ALA A 253 -11.85 -16.43 -5.09
N SER A 254 -11.22 -16.89 -6.17
CA SER A 254 -9.77 -17.15 -6.19
C SER A 254 -8.97 -15.86 -6.02
N GLU A 255 -7.78 -15.99 -5.44
CA GLU A 255 -6.83 -14.88 -5.36
C GLU A 255 -6.22 -14.58 -6.72
N VAL A 256 -5.75 -13.34 -6.88
CA VAL A 256 -5.27 -12.81 -8.16
C VAL A 256 -3.93 -12.13 -8.01
N PRO A 257 -2.93 -12.48 -8.85
CA PRO A 257 -1.63 -11.84 -8.86
C PRO A 257 -1.71 -10.34 -9.14
N PHE A 258 -0.77 -9.55 -8.64
CA PHE A 258 -0.77 -8.11 -8.86
C PHE A 258 -0.59 -7.76 -10.34
N GLU A 259 0.19 -8.55 -11.09
CA GLU A 259 0.45 -8.38 -12.52
C GLU A 259 -0.84 -8.49 -13.34
N GLU A 260 -1.74 -9.38 -12.92
CA GLU A 260 -3.05 -9.57 -13.56
C GLU A 260 -3.97 -8.37 -13.34
N HIS A 261 -3.76 -7.58 -12.28
CA HIS A 261 -4.51 -6.32 -12.10
C HIS A 261 -4.14 -5.29 -13.16
N CYS A 262 -2.92 -5.34 -13.71
CA CYS A 262 -2.48 -4.40 -14.73
C CYS A 262 -3.22 -4.56 -16.06
N LYS A 263 -4.05 -5.61 -16.18
CA LYS A 263 -4.98 -5.79 -17.30
C LYS A 263 -6.19 -4.85 -17.22
N TYR A 264 -6.31 -3.97 -16.24
CA TYR A 264 -7.53 -3.18 -16.09
C TYR A 264 -7.23 -1.70 -15.94
N LYS A 265 -8.06 -0.85 -16.57
CA LYS A 265 -7.87 0.62 -16.57
C LYS A 265 -8.15 1.24 -15.21
N TYR A 266 -9.08 0.69 -14.44
CA TYR A 266 -9.58 1.27 -13.18
C TYR A 266 -9.34 0.31 -12.03
N LEU A 267 -8.52 0.71 -11.06
CA LEU A 267 -8.15 -0.14 -9.91
C LEU A 267 -8.55 0.51 -8.59
N PHE A 268 -9.31 -0.22 -7.76
CA PHE A 268 -9.82 0.30 -6.49
C PHE A 268 -8.96 -0.10 -5.30
N ASN A 269 -8.65 0.88 -4.44
CA ASN A 269 -8.01 0.67 -3.16
C ASN A 269 -8.93 1.10 -2.00
N TYR A 270 -9.02 0.22 -1.01
CA TYR A 270 -9.75 0.44 0.24
C TYR A 270 -8.84 0.18 1.43
N ARG A 271 -9.16 0.83 2.55
CA ARG A 271 -8.63 0.39 3.86
C ARG A 271 -9.10 -1.03 4.20
N GLY A 272 -8.41 -1.66 5.13
CA GLY A 272 -8.80 -2.93 5.75
C GLY A 272 -8.98 -2.75 7.25
N VAL A 273 -8.23 -3.53 8.02
CA VAL A 273 -8.05 -3.27 9.46
C VAL A 273 -7.39 -1.90 9.65
N ALA A 274 -6.36 -1.58 8.87
CA ALA A 274 -5.74 -0.26 8.79
C ALA A 274 -5.52 0.13 7.31
N ALA A 275 -4.45 0.87 6.98
CA ALA A 275 -4.06 1.05 5.59
C ALA A 275 -3.74 -0.30 4.91
N SER A 276 -3.97 -0.37 3.60
CA SER A 276 -3.84 -1.60 2.82
C SER A 276 -2.60 -1.56 1.94
N PHE A 277 -1.74 -2.58 2.08
CA PHE A 277 -0.53 -2.73 1.26
C PHE A 277 -0.80 -2.80 -0.24
N ARG A 278 -2.04 -3.07 -0.67
CA ARG A 278 -2.47 -3.05 -2.08
C ARG A 278 -2.16 -1.71 -2.75
N PHE A 279 -2.30 -0.59 -2.03
CA PHE A 279 -2.32 0.74 -2.64
C PHE A 279 -1.09 1.04 -3.50
N LYS A 280 0.10 0.81 -2.96
CA LYS A 280 1.37 1.05 -3.68
C LYS A 280 1.53 0.22 -4.95
N HIS A 281 0.98 -1.00 -4.98
CA HIS A 281 1.12 -1.91 -6.12
C HIS A 281 0.23 -1.48 -7.29
N LEU A 282 -0.96 -0.94 -7.03
CA LEU A 282 -1.90 -0.56 -8.09
C LEU A 282 -1.34 0.52 -9.02
N PHE A 283 -0.56 1.46 -8.47
CA PHE A 283 0.06 2.52 -9.25
C PHE A 283 1.08 2.00 -10.27
N LEU A 284 1.76 0.90 -9.97
CA LEU A 284 2.79 0.33 -10.85
C LEU A 284 2.21 -0.29 -12.13
N CYS A 285 0.89 -0.48 -12.18
CA CYS A 285 0.19 -0.96 -13.38
C CYS A 285 -0.05 0.11 -14.45
N LYS A 286 0.26 1.40 -14.20
CA LYS A 286 -0.19 2.53 -15.03
C LYS A 286 -1.71 2.55 -15.26
N SER A 287 -2.47 2.02 -14.31
CA SER A 287 -3.93 2.10 -14.26
C SER A 287 -4.37 3.29 -13.42
N LEU A 288 -5.55 3.86 -13.70
CA LEU A 288 -6.15 4.88 -12.87
C LEU A 288 -6.59 4.27 -11.54
N VAL A 289 -5.96 4.73 -10.45
CA VAL A 289 -6.27 4.26 -9.10
C VAL A 289 -7.42 5.08 -8.51
N PHE A 290 -8.45 4.40 -8.01
CA PHE A 290 -9.52 4.96 -7.20
C PHE A 290 -9.26 4.61 -5.73
N HIS A 291 -9.03 5.62 -4.89
CA HIS A 291 -8.75 5.41 -3.47
C HIS A 291 -9.96 5.83 -2.61
N VAL A 292 -10.52 4.86 -1.90
CA VAL A 292 -11.65 5.07 -1.00
C VAL A 292 -11.17 5.40 0.41
N GLY A 293 -11.65 6.53 0.93
CA GLY A 293 -11.27 7.07 2.24
C GLY A 293 -9.95 7.84 2.24
N ASP A 294 -9.76 8.66 3.27
CA ASP A 294 -8.60 9.54 3.46
C ASP A 294 -7.99 9.44 4.88
N GLN A 295 -8.56 8.60 5.74
CA GLN A 295 -8.20 8.58 7.16
C GLN A 295 -6.98 7.71 7.47
N TRP A 296 -6.89 6.52 6.86
CA TRP A 296 -5.86 5.54 7.15
C TRP A 296 -4.64 5.74 6.27
N LEU A 297 -3.49 5.96 6.89
CA LEU A 297 -2.26 6.36 6.22
C LEU A 297 -1.17 5.30 6.40
N GLU A 298 -0.31 5.16 5.39
CA GLU A 298 1.09 4.75 5.56
C GLU A 298 2.00 5.96 5.35
N PHE A 299 3.29 5.84 5.68
CA PHE A 299 4.23 6.97 5.69
C PHE A 299 4.33 7.76 4.37
N PHE A 300 4.07 7.12 3.23
CA PHE A 300 4.18 7.74 1.90
C PHE A 300 2.86 8.35 1.41
N TYR A 301 1.72 8.02 2.03
CA TYR A 301 0.39 8.47 1.61
C TYR A 301 0.28 10.00 1.51
N PRO A 302 0.82 10.80 2.47
CA PRO A 302 0.72 12.26 2.38
C PRO A 302 1.39 12.88 1.15
N SER A 303 2.30 12.17 0.48
CA SER A 303 2.90 12.62 -0.78
C SER A 303 2.01 12.36 -2.00
N LEU A 304 1.12 11.36 -1.93
CA LEU A 304 0.12 11.07 -2.96
C LEU A 304 -1.05 12.04 -2.80
N LYS A 305 -1.19 12.94 -3.78
CA LYS A 305 -2.25 13.95 -3.79
C LYS A 305 -3.50 13.48 -4.56
N PRO A 306 -4.71 13.64 -3.97
CA PRO A 306 -5.96 13.34 -4.66
C PRO A 306 -6.11 14.22 -5.90
N TRP A 307 -6.75 13.69 -6.94
CA TRP A 307 -6.93 14.27 -8.28
C TRP A 307 -5.64 14.51 -9.09
N VAL A 308 -4.47 14.54 -8.44
CA VAL A 308 -3.17 14.59 -9.11
C VAL A 308 -2.72 13.18 -9.49
N HIS A 309 -2.70 12.26 -8.52
CA HIS A 309 -2.12 10.91 -8.67
C HIS A 309 -3.19 9.80 -8.67
N TYR A 310 -4.36 10.05 -8.08
CA TYR A 310 -5.44 9.07 -7.96
C TYR A 310 -6.79 9.79 -7.83
N VAL A 311 -7.88 9.05 -8.04
CA VAL A 311 -9.26 9.53 -7.84
C VAL A 311 -9.70 9.28 -6.40
N PRO A 312 -9.97 10.30 -5.58
CA PRO A 312 -10.50 10.10 -4.23
C PRO A 312 -11.98 9.71 -4.29
N ILE A 313 -12.37 8.76 -3.43
CA ILE A 313 -13.77 8.34 -3.25
C ILE A 313 -14.14 8.46 -1.77
N ASN A 314 -15.32 9.00 -1.50
CA ASN A 314 -15.88 9.04 -0.15
C ASN A 314 -16.13 7.60 0.37
N PRO A 315 -15.74 7.24 1.60
CA PRO A 315 -15.98 5.90 2.15
C PRO A 315 -17.46 5.51 2.26
N ARG A 316 -18.38 6.48 2.17
CA ARG A 316 -19.84 6.27 2.12
C ARG A 316 -20.42 6.35 0.71
N ALA A 317 -19.58 6.35 -0.33
CA ALA A 317 -20.03 6.39 -1.71
C ALA A 317 -20.97 5.21 -2.01
N SER A 318 -22.10 5.51 -2.62
CA SER A 318 -23.06 4.52 -3.08
C SER A 318 -22.58 3.82 -4.35
N GLN A 319 -23.29 2.78 -4.77
CA GLN A 319 -23.06 2.12 -6.06
C GLN A 319 -23.18 3.13 -7.22
N GLU A 320 -24.14 4.06 -7.13
CA GLU A 320 -24.37 5.08 -8.14
C GLU A 320 -23.23 6.11 -8.19
N ASP A 321 -22.68 6.52 -7.05
CA ASP A 321 -21.53 7.43 -7.00
C ASP A 321 -20.29 6.81 -7.67
N ILE A 322 -20.03 5.54 -7.39
CA ILE A 322 -18.92 4.78 -8.00
C ILE A 322 -19.15 4.64 -9.51
N LYS A 323 -20.37 4.26 -9.91
CA LYS A 323 -20.76 4.11 -11.32
C LYS A 323 -20.58 5.42 -12.10
N LYS A 324 -21.04 6.55 -11.55
CA LYS A 324 -20.88 7.88 -12.16
C LYS A 324 -19.41 8.23 -12.39
N LEU A 325 -18.54 7.97 -11.41
CA LEU A 325 -17.09 8.19 -11.55
C LEU A 325 -16.46 7.29 -12.63
N ILE A 326 -16.85 6.02 -12.71
CA ILE A 326 -16.36 5.13 -13.77
C ILE A 326 -16.79 5.66 -15.15
N HIS A 327 -18.06 6.04 -15.32
CA HIS A 327 -18.54 6.58 -16.60
C HIS A 327 -17.83 7.88 -16.98
N PHE A 328 -17.63 8.80 -16.04
CA PHE A 328 -16.86 10.03 -16.29
C PHE A 328 -15.48 9.75 -16.88
N PHE A 329 -14.71 8.84 -16.29
CA PHE A 329 -13.36 8.51 -16.78
C PHE A 329 -13.36 7.58 -18.01
N LYS A 330 -14.50 6.97 -18.37
CA LYS A 330 -14.68 6.32 -19.68
C LYS A 330 -14.90 7.36 -20.78
N GLU A 331 -15.59 8.45 -20.48
CA GLU A 331 -15.85 9.57 -21.42
C GLU A 331 -14.67 10.56 -21.51
N HIS A 332 -13.78 10.56 -20.50
CA HIS A 332 -12.59 11.39 -20.40
C HIS A 332 -11.33 10.52 -20.21
N ASP A 333 -11.07 9.64 -21.17
CA ASP A 333 -9.99 8.63 -21.11
C ASP A 333 -8.58 9.28 -21.13
N ASP A 334 -8.43 10.42 -21.80
CA ASP A 334 -7.22 11.23 -21.79
C ASP A 334 -6.88 11.71 -20.37
N LEU A 335 -7.87 12.26 -19.67
CA LEU A 335 -7.75 12.71 -18.28
C LEU A 335 -7.46 11.55 -17.33
N ALA A 336 -8.08 10.39 -17.56
CA ALA A 336 -7.81 9.17 -16.80
C ALA A 336 -6.34 8.73 -16.94
N ASN A 337 -5.85 8.68 -18.18
CA ASN A 337 -4.48 8.32 -18.52
C ASN A 337 -3.46 9.27 -17.86
N GLU A 338 -3.72 10.57 -17.89
CA GLU A 338 -2.85 11.56 -17.27
C GLU A 338 -2.69 11.36 -15.75
N ILE A 339 -3.81 11.15 -15.03
CA ILE A 339 -3.77 10.90 -13.59
C ILE A 339 -3.04 9.58 -13.30
N ALA A 340 -3.33 8.52 -14.07
CA ALA A 340 -2.69 7.22 -13.93
C ALA A 340 -1.17 7.31 -14.10
N ASN A 341 -0.69 8.01 -15.13
CA ASN A 341 0.74 8.19 -15.38
C ASN A 341 1.43 9.00 -14.28
N ARG A 342 0.79 10.07 -13.77
CA ARG A 342 1.33 10.82 -12.62
C ARG A 342 1.44 9.95 -11.37
N GLY A 343 0.42 9.14 -11.09
CA GLY A 343 0.43 8.20 -9.96
C GLY A 343 1.53 7.14 -10.09
N PHE A 344 1.68 6.53 -11.27
CA PHE A 344 2.79 5.63 -11.57
C PHE A 344 4.13 6.31 -11.33
N GLN A 345 4.36 7.46 -11.96
CA GLN A 345 5.65 8.17 -11.90
C GLN A 345 6.02 8.53 -10.46
N HIS A 346 5.05 8.99 -9.67
CA HIS A 346 5.30 9.35 -8.27
C HIS A 346 5.76 8.15 -7.43
N ILE A 347 5.13 6.99 -7.58
CA ILE A 347 5.57 5.77 -6.88
C ILE A 347 6.93 5.30 -7.40
N TRP A 348 7.11 5.31 -8.72
CA TRP A 348 8.34 4.91 -9.39
C TRP A 348 9.57 5.71 -8.95
N ASP A 349 9.39 7.01 -8.74
CA ASP A 349 10.49 7.92 -8.40
C ASP A 349 10.69 8.12 -6.90
N HIS A 350 9.65 7.95 -6.09
CA HIS A 350 9.66 8.38 -4.68
C HIS A 350 9.33 7.27 -3.68
N LEU A 351 9.08 6.03 -4.11
CA LEU A 351 8.86 4.89 -3.23
C LEU A 351 9.78 3.72 -3.57
N THR A 352 11.04 4.02 -3.89
CA THR A 352 12.07 2.99 -4.12
C THR A 352 12.56 2.40 -2.80
N ASP A 353 13.23 1.25 -2.86
CA ASP A 353 13.90 0.68 -1.68
C ASP A 353 14.94 1.66 -1.06
N LYS A 354 15.59 2.48 -1.90
CA LYS A 354 16.46 3.57 -1.43
C LYS A 354 15.69 4.59 -0.61
N ASP A 355 14.46 4.95 -1.00
CA ASP A 355 13.60 5.87 -0.25
C ASP A 355 13.17 5.26 1.08
N VAL A 356 12.82 3.97 1.10
CA VAL A 356 12.46 3.21 2.31
C VAL A 356 13.63 3.17 3.30
N LYS A 357 14.82 2.73 2.87
CA LYS A 357 16.05 2.72 3.68
C LYS A 357 16.39 4.10 4.22
N CYS A 358 16.22 5.12 3.39
CA CYS A 358 16.53 6.50 3.75
C CYS A 358 15.53 7.09 4.75
N TYR A 359 14.24 6.77 4.60
CA TYR A 359 13.20 7.16 5.55
C TYR A 359 13.48 6.58 6.93
N TRP A 360 13.72 5.27 7.02
CA TRP A 360 14.13 4.59 8.26
C TRP A 360 15.32 5.28 8.92
N ARG A 361 16.39 5.51 8.16
CA ARG A 361 17.60 6.16 8.66
C ARG A 361 17.33 7.57 9.18
N LYS A 362 16.51 8.36 8.50
CA LYS A 362 16.16 9.73 8.93
C LYS A 362 15.27 9.72 10.17
N LEU A 363 14.29 8.83 10.19
CA LEU A 363 13.38 8.65 11.32
C LEU A 363 14.18 8.34 12.58
N LEU A 364 15.02 7.31 12.55
CA LEU A 364 15.81 6.91 13.72
C LEU A 364 16.80 7.99 14.17
N LYS A 365 17.46 8.69 13.23
CA LYS A 365 18.35 9.80 13.59
C LYS A 365 17.62 10.96 14.27
N LYS A 366 16.40 11.27 13.86
CA LYS A 366 15.61 12.33 14.50
C LYS A 366 15.04 11.86 15.83
N TYR A 367 14.54 10.63 15.88
CA TYR A 367 14.05 10.00 17.10
C TYR A 367 15.13 9.95 18.19
N ALA A 368 16.35 9.52 17.86
CA ALA A 368 17.46 9.43 18.80
C ALA A 368 17.81 10.77 19.45
N LYS A 369 17.67 11.90 18.74
CA LYS A 369 17.89 13.25 19.29
C LYS A 369 16.85 13.66 20.32
N LEU A 370 15.71 12.97 20.37
CA LEU A 370 14.65 13.24 21.33
C LEU A 370 14.82 12.39 22.59
N VAL A 371 15.65 11.35 22.59
CA VAL A 371 15.88 10.51 23.78
C VAL A 371 16.71 11.30 24.79
N THR A 372 16.20 11.42 26.03
CA THR A 372 16.81 12.26 27.10
C THR A 372 17.37 11.45 28.27
N TYR A 373 17.71 10.19 28.04
CA TYR A 373 18.28 9.28 29.04
C TYR A 373 19.30 8.37 28.37
N ASP A 374 20.22 7.83 29.17
CA ASP A 374 21.23 6.89 28.68
C ASP A 374 20.60 5.51 28.44
N VAL A 375 20.70 5.04 27.20
CA VAL A 375 20.20 3.70 26.83
C VAL A 375 21.25 2.66 27.19
N VAL A 376 20.94 1.88 28.21
CA VAL A 376 21.76 0.75 28.67
C VAL A 376 21.24 -0.55 28.04
N LYS A 377 22.18 -1.43 27.66
CA LYS A 377 21.86 -2.76 27.13
C LYS A 377 21.03 -3.56 28.12
N ASP A 378 19.88 -4.03 27.65
CA ASP A 378 19.03 -4.99 28.36
C ASP A 378 19.50 -6.41 28.04
N ASN A 379 20.09 -7.08 29.02
CA ASN A 379 20.70 -8.41 28.86
C ASN A 379 19.69 -9.52 28.53
N LYS A 380 18.38 -9.24 28.61
CA LYS A 380 17.33 -10.17 28.20
C LYS A 380 17.04 -10.13 26.70
N LEU A 381 17.57 -9.14 25.98
CA LEU A 381 17.34 -9.01 24.54
C LEU A 381 18.35 -9.88 23.77
N LYS A 382 17.86 -10.60 22.76
CA LYS A 382 18.70 -11.36 21.86
C LYS A 382 19.31 -10.46 20.79
N LEU A 383 20.51 -10.81 20.35
CA LEU A 383 21.15 -10.19 19.19
C LEU A 383 20.42 -10.61 17.92
N ILE A 384 20.13 -9.65 17.05
CA ILE A 384 19.62 -9.91 15.70
C ILE A 384 20.78 -9.81 14.71
N VAL A 385 21.01 -10.87 13.96
CA VAL A 385 22.01 -10.95 12.90
C VAL A 385 21.29 -11.07 11.56
N SER A 386 21.81 -10.40 10.54
CA SER A 386 21.32 -10.50 9.15
C SER A 386 21.67 -11.83 8.53
#